data_AF-S9SX75-F1
#
_entry.id   AF-S9SX75-F1
#
_cell.length_a   1.000
_cell.length_b   1.000
_cell.length_c   1.000
_cell.angle_alpha   90.00
_cell.angle_beta   90.00
_cell.angle_gamma   90.00
#
_symmetry.space_group_name_H-M   'P 1'
#
loop_
_entity.id
_entity.type
_entity.pdbx_description
1 polymer ?
#
loop_
_entity_poly.entity_id
_entity_poly.type
_entity_poly.pdbx_seq_one_letter_code
_entity_poly.pdbx_strand_id
1 'polypeptide(L)'
;MKNFTKFLSILLAAVIILSGCSSNNAADSESRAADEKLALSYVTNYHNGTKEAKTKFVDESIHPDVQGKFRVGAKRALPEDEQLKDPKVVESVDYDDGETKGSLVLIQSADDKEMIALITENKVYMSLAPSGNAGDSYQDIRSQFKTAK
;
A
#
# COMPACT_ATOMS: atom_id res chain seq x y z
N MET A 1 -1.43 7.60 73.11
CA MET A 1 -0.38 8.60 72.79
C MET A 1 0.11 8.33 71.38
N LYS A 2 0.01 9.35 70.52
CA LYS A 2 0.87 9.70 69.36
C LYS A 2 1.02 8.66 68.21
N ASN A 3 0.82 8.91 66.92
CA ASN A 3 0.44 10.04 66.05
C ASN A 3 0.05 9.39 64.70
N PHE A 4 -1.10 9.65 64.07
CA PHE A 4 -1.39 10.75 63.12
C PHE A 4 -0.47 10.85 61.89
N THR A 5 -1.02 10.39 60.75
CA THR A 5 -1.05 11.05 59.43
C THR A 5 0.18 11.03 58.54
N LYS A 6 -0.01 10.49 57.33
CA LYS A 6 0.21 11.18 56.04
C LYS A 6 -0.61 10.54 54.91
N PHE A 7 -1.66 11.24 54.51
CA PHE A 7 -2.24 11.19 53.17
C PHE A 7 -1.31 11.94 52.21
N LEU A 8 -0.99 11.37 51.06
CA LEU A 8 -0.72 12.05 49.77
C LEU A 8 -0.68 10.95 48.70
N SER A 9 -1.76 10.71 47.95
CA SER A 9 -1.99 11.32 46.63
C SER A 9 -0.73 11.34 45.76
N ILE A 10 -0.74 10.61 44.64
CA ILE A 10 -0.53 11.14 43.28
C ILE A 10 -0.16 10.03 42.27
N LEU A 11 -0.97 10.02 41.21
CA LEU A 11 -0.77 9.55 39.84
C LEU A 11 -0.49 8.06 39.55
N LEU A 12 -1.57 7.45 39.07
CA LEU A 12 -1.59 6.69 37.82
C LEU A 12 -0.60 7.28 36.80
N ALA A 13 0.54 6.61 36.60
CA ALA A 13 1.36 6.76 35.41
C ALA A 13 1.50 5.37 34.79
N ALA A 14 0.49 5.00 34.00
CA ALA A 14 0.67 4.03 32.94
C ALA A 14 1.70 4.63 31.98
N VAL A 15 2.98 4.42 32.27
CA VAL A 15 4.04 4.57 31.27
C VAL A 15 3.88 3.36 30.37
N ILE A 16 2.92 3.44 29.44
CA ILE A 16 2.98 2.67 28.22
C ILE A 16 4.17 3.26 27.49
N ILE A 17 5.33 2.66 27.70
CA ILE A 17 6.44 2.82 26.78
C ILE A 17 5.90 2.28 25.46
N LEU A 18 5.40 3.16 24.60
CA LEU A 18 5.30 2.95 23.16
C LEU A 18 6.73 2.81 22.63
N SER A 19 7.40 1.75 23.09
CA SER A 19 8.34 1.02 22.27
C SER A 19 7.49 0.61 21.09
N GLY A 20 7.60 1.36 19.99
CA GLY A 20 7.21 0.87 18.69
C GLY A 20 7.98 -0.42 18.50
N CYS A 21 7.37 -1.52 18.93
CA CYS A 21 7.79 -2.85 18.59
C CYS A 21 7.64 -2.91 17.08
N SER A 22 8.76 -2.65 16.40
CA SER A 22 9.10 -3.23 15.12
C SER A 22 8.50 -4.63 15.12
N SER A 23 7.39 -4.80 14.40
CA SER A 23 6.71 -6.07 14.28
C SER A 23 7.60 -6.98 13.45
N ASN A 24 8.55 -7.62 14.11
CA ASN A 24 9.28 -8.75 13.56
C ASN A 24 8.37 -9.96 13.67
N ASN A 25 7.29 -9.99 12.87
CA ASN A 25 6.45 -11.17 12.74
C ASN A 25 6.65 -11.74 11.34
N ALA A 26 7.11 -12.98 11.26
CA ALA A 26 7.21 -13.71 10.00
C ALA A 26 5.88 -13.68 9.21
N ALA A 27 4.74 -13.66 9.91
CA ALA A 27 3.41 -13.48 9.34
C ALA A 27 3.24 -12.12 8.61
N ASP A 28 3.77 -11.03 9.15
CA ASP A 28 3.70 -9.71 8.50
C ASP A 28 4.63 -9.66 7.28
N SER A 29 5.78 -10.33 7.35
CA SER A 29 6.68 -10.46 6.19
C SER A 29 6.09 -11.36 5.09
N GLU A 30 5.37 -12.42 5.45
CA GLU A 30 4.67 -13.29 4.50
C GLU A 30 3.46 -12.59 3.87
N SER A 31 2.71 -11.82 4.66
CA SER A 31 1.62 -10.96 4.16
C SER A 31 2.14 -9.94 3.15
N ARG A 32 3.26 -9.28 3.47
CA ARG A 32 3.88 -8.30 2.55
C ARG A 32 4.38 -8.94 1.26
N ALA A 33 4.96 -10.14 1.32
CA ALA A 33 5.37 -10.85 0.10
C ALA A 33 4.18 -11.20 -0.82
N ALA A 34 3.02 -11.53 -0.23
CA ALA A 34 1.79 -11.77 -0.99
C ALA A 34 1.27 -10.48 -1.65
N ASP A 35 1.28 -9.37 -0.91
CA ASP A 35 0.87 -8.05 -1.42
C ASP A 35 1.79 -7.56 -2.54
N GLU A 36 3.10 -7.73 -2.38
CA GLU A 36 4.11 -7.43 -3.41
C GLU A 36 3.86 -8.22 -4.70
N LYS A 37 3.56 -9.51 -4.59
CA LYS A 37 3.21 -10.35 -5.73
C LYS A 37 1.90 -9.90 -6.38
N LEU A 38 0.90 -9.50 -5.59
CA LEU A 38 -0.36 -8.99 -6.12
C LEU A 38 -0.16 -7.65 -6.84
N ALA A 39 0.68 -6.77 -6.31
CA ALA A 39 1.03 -5.50 -6.92
C ALA A 39 1.77 -5.67 -8.26
N LEU A 40 2.70 -6.62 -8.36
CA LEU A 40 3.31 -6.98 -9.65
C LEU A 40 2.30 -7.60 -10.62
N SER A 41 1.39 -8.43 -10.11
CA SER A 41 0.30 -9.02 -10.91
C SER A 41 -0.67 -7.95 -11.42
N TYR A 42 -0.90 -6.88 -10.66
CA TYR A 42 -1.66 -5.72 -11.10
C TYR A 42 -1.01 -5.04 -12.29
N VAL A 43 0.30 -4.81 -12.25
CA VAL A 43 1.02 -4.19 -13.38
C VAL A 43 0.93 -5.07 -14.63
N THR A 44 1.22 -6.36 -14.50
CA THR A 44 1.27 -7.27 -15.65
C THR A 44 -0.11 -7.57 -16.23
N ASN A 45 -1.10 -7.87 -15.39
CA ASN A 45 -2.42 -8.35 -15.85
C ASN A 45 -3.46 -7.24 -16.01
N TYR A 46 -3.35 -6.13 -15.27
CA TYR A 46 -4.29 -5.02 -15.36
C TYR A 46 -3.70 -3.76 -16.02
N HIS A 47 -2.54 -3.27 -15.58
CA HIS A 47 -2.00 -2.02 -16.14
C HIS A 47 -1.58 -2.23 -17.61
N ASN A 48 -0.69 -3.18 -17.85
CA ASN A 48 -0.16 -3.55 -19.18
C ASN A 48 -1.08 -4.52 -19.93
N GLY A 49 -2.03 -5.15 -19.24
CA GLY A 49 -2.79 -6.29 -19.78
C GLY A 49 -3.70 -5.96 -20.97
N THR A 50 -4.13 -7.01 -21.66
CA THR A 50 -5.19 -6.92 -22.68
C THR A 50 -6.54 -6.66 -22.03
N LYS A 51 -7.53 -6.15 -22.78
CA LYS A 51 -8.90 -5.92 -22.27
C LYS A 51 -9.46 -7.13 -21.49
N GLU A 52 -9.22 -8.34 -21.98
CA GLU A 52 -9.66 -9.58 -21.34
C GLU A 52 -8.94 -9.83 -20.01
N ALA A 53 -7.60 -9.74 -20.01
CA ALA A 53 -6.80 -9.87 -18.79
C ALA A 53 -7.20 -8.83 -17.73
N LYS A 54 -7.40 -7.58 -18.16
CA LYS A 54 -7.88 -6.50 -17.29
C LYS A 54 -9.23 -6.85 -16.67
N THR A 55 -10.19 -7.28 -17.48
CA THR A 55 -11.55 -7.61 -17.02
C THR A 55 -11.51 -8.71 -15.97
N LYS A 56 -10.79 -9.81 -16.24
CA LYS A 56 -10.60 -10.91 -15.29
C LYS A 56 -9.96 -10.42 -13.99
N PHE A 57 -8.90 -9.61 -14.09
CA PHE A 57 -8.22 -9.08 -12.92
C PHE A 57 -9.14 -8.19 -12.07
N VAL A 58 -10.04 -7.42 -12.70
CA VAL A 58 -11.04 -6.63 -11.96
C VAL A 58 -11.95 -7.52 -11.12
N ASP A 59 -12.46 -8.59 -11.69
CA ASP A 59 -13.41 -9.46 -10.99
C ASP A 59 -12.73 -10.25 -9.86
N GLU A 60 -11.47 -10.65 -10.05
CA GLU A 60 -10.75 -11.53 -9.12
C GLU A 60 -9.93 -10.79 -8.06
N SER A 61 -9.35 -9.63 -8.38
CA SER A 61 -8.20 -9.09 -7.64
C SER A 61 -8.33 -7.61 -7.26
N ILE A 62 -9.30 -6.89 -7.82
CA ILE A 62 -9.61 -5.51 -7.43
C ILE A 62 -10.64 -5.51 -6.29
N HIS A 63 -10.44 -4.63 -5.31
CA HIS A 63 -11.33 -4.50 -4.16
C HIS A 63 -12.77 -4.13 -4.62
N PRO A 64 -13.84 -4.78 -4.09
CA PRO A 64 -15.22 -4.62 -4.57
C PRO A 64 -15.67 -3.17 -4.73
N ASP A 65 -15.36 -2.33 -3.73
CA ASP A 65 -15.77 -0.92 -3.69
C ASP A 65 -15.24 -0.06 -4.84
N VAL A 66 -14.12 -0.46 -5.44
CA VAL A 66 -13.46 0.29 -6.51
C VAL A 66 -13.56 -0.43 -7.86
N GLN A 67 -14.07 -1.65 -7.94
CA GLN A 67 -14.17 -2.42 -9.18
C GLN A 67 -14.84 -1.63 -10.31
N GLY A 68 -15.89 -0.87 -10.00
CA GLY A 68 -16.58 -0.03 -10.99
C GLY A 68 -15.65 0.94 -11.72
N LYS A 69 -14.73 1.59 -11.00
CA LYS A 69 -13.73 2.50 -11.58
C LYS A 69 -12.74 1.74 -12.46
N PHE A 70 -12.26 0.59 -11.99
CA PHE A 70 -11.33 -0.24 -12.76
C PHE A 70 -11.98 -0.88 -14.00
N ARG A 71 -13.28 -1.18 -14.00
CA ARG A 71 -13.99 -1.64 -15.21
C ARG A 71 -14.00 -0.59 -16.32
N VAL A 72 -13.99 0.71 -15.97
CA VAL A 72 -13.85 1.77 -16.98
C VAL A 72 -12.46 1.75 -17.60
N GLY A 73 -11.42 1.64 -16.78
CA GLY A 73 -10.03 1.52 -17.24
C GLY A 73 -9.75 0.25 -18.05
N ALA A 74 -10.42 -0.86 -17.71
CA ALA A 74 -10.27 -2.16 -18.37
C ALA A 74 -10.72 -2.15 -19.85
N LYS A 75 -11.50 -1.16 -20.29
CA LYS A 75 -12.02 -1.08 -21.67
C LYS A 75 -10.93 -0.82 -22.71
N ARG A 76 -9.74 -0.35 -22.30
CA ARG A 76 -8.62 -0.04 -23.19
C ARG A 76 -7.33 -0.72 -22.75
N ALA A 77 -6.57 -1.19 -23.74
CA ALA A 77 -5.15 -1.49 -23.55
C ALA A 77 -4.35 -0.18 -23.53
N LEU A 78 -3.21 -0.19 -22.85
CA LEU A 78 -2.26 0.92 -22.92
C LEU A 78 -1.36 0.76 -24.15
N PRO A 79 -1.01 1.86 -24.84
CA PRO A 79 0.09 1.90 -25.79
C PRO A 79 1.37 1.30 -25.18
N GLU A 80 2.21 0.66 -26.01
CA GLU A 80 3.39 -0.06 -25.53
C GLU A 80 4.42 0.84 -24.82
N ASP A 81 4.54 2.08 -25.26
CA ASP A 81 5.40 3.12 -24.69
C ASP A 81 4.90 3.67 -23.33
N GLU A 82 3.61 3.48 -23.03
CA GLU A 82 3.00 3.79 -21.74
C GLU A 82 3.09 2.62 -20.74
N GLN A 83 3.46 1.41 -21.18
CA GLN A 83 3.56 0.25 -20.30
C GLN A 83 4.77 0.32 -19.36
N LEU A 84 4.62 -0.29 -18.18
CA LEU A 84 5.72 -0.49 -17.23
C LEU A 84 6.45 -1.79 -17.58
N LYS A 85 7.59 -1.68 -18.28
CA LYS A 85 8.37 -2.83 -18.75
C LYS A 85 9.27 -3.38 -17.64
N ASP A 86 9.35 -4.71 -17.55
CA ASP A 86 10.12 -5.45 -16.53
C ASP A 86 9.95 -4.89 -15.10
N PRO A 87 8.71 -4.82 -14.60
CA PRO A 87 8.44 -4.21 -13.30
C PRO A 87 9.02 -5.05 -12.15
N LYS A 88 9.61 -4.37 -11.18
CA LYS A 88 10.10 -4.95 -9.92
C LYS A 88 9.55 -4.18 -8.74
N VAL A 89 9.38 -4.86 -7.61
CA VAL A 89 9.15 -4.19 -6.33
C VAL A 89 10.46 -3.55 -5.89
N VAL A 90 10.39 -2.27 -5.54
CA VAL A 90 11.50 -1.52 -4.96
C VAL A 90 11.44 -1.58 -3.45
N GLU A 91 10.26 -1.32 -2.90
CA GLU A 91 10.02 -1.27 -1.46
C GLU A 91 8.52 -1.43 -1.22
N SER A 92 8.15 -1.97 -0.07
CA SER A 92 6.79 -1.93 0.47
C SER A 92 6.82 -1.20 1.81
N VAL A 93 5.70 -0.64 2.25
CA VAL A 93 5.52 -0.09 3.60
C VAL A 93 4.10 -0.37 4.07
N ASP A 94 3.91 -0.43 5.39
CA ASP A 94 2.59 -0.62 5.97
C ASP A 94 1.76 0.65 5.76
N TYR A 95 0.45 0.48 5.58
CA TYR A 95 -0.52 1.56 5.42
C TYR A 95 -1.62 1.45 6.46
N ASP A 96 -1.91 2.56 7.13
CA ASP A 96 -3.02 2.69 8.07
C ASP A 96 -3.46 4.17 8.11
N ASP A 97 -4.64 4.47 7.60
CA ASP A 97 -5.26 5.81 7.72
C ASP A 97 -6.36 5.86 8.79
N GLY A 98 -6.49 4.81 9.60
CA GLY A 98 -7.52 4.63 10.61
C GLY A 98 -8.77 3.89 10.11
N GLU A 99 -9.09 3.99 8.82
CA GLU A 99 -10.23 3.31 8.19
C GLU A 99 -9.78 2.12 7.33
N THR A 100 -8.66 2.27 6.63
CA THR A 100 -8.08 1.29 5.72
C THR A 100 -6.71 0.87 6.21
N LYS A 101 -6.48 -0.44 6.29
CA LYS A 101 -5.18 -1.02 6.64
C LYS A 101 -4.68 -1.93 5.54
N GLY A 102 -3.38 -1.90 5.27
CA GLY A 102 -2.78 -2.76 4.27
C GLY A 102 -1.34 -2.39 3.96
N SER A 103 -0.97 -2.50 2.69
CA SER A 103 0.39 -2.26 2.23
C SER A 103 0.42 -1.29 1.06
N LEU A 104 1.30 -0.29 1.12
CA LEU A 104 1.73 0.48 -0.05
C LEU A 104 2.95 -0.20 -0.66
N VAL A 105 2.88 -0.50 -1.95
CA VAL A 105 3.95 -1.18 -2.69
C VAL A 105 4.46 -0.27 -3.80
N LEU A 106 5.74 0.10 -3.73
CA LEU A 106 6.43 0.85 -4.78
C LEU A 106 7.00 -0.11 -5.82
N ILE A 107 6.61 0.11 -7.06
CA ILE A 107 7.04 -0.64 -8.24
C ILE A 107 7.80 0.30 -9.15
N GLN A 108 8.90 -0.19 -9.72
CA GLN A 108 9.69 0.53 -10.71
C GLN A 108 9.90 -0.36 -11.94
N SER A 109 9.77 0.21 -13.13
CA SER A 109 10.11 -0.43 -14.41
C SER A 109 11.60 -0.30 -14.74
N ALA A 110 12.05 -1.01 -15.77
CA ALA A 110 13.43 -0.90 -16.25
C ALA A 110 13.80 0.49 -16.80
N ASP A 111 12.82 1.29 -17.23
CA ASP A 111 12.98 2.68 -17.68
C ASP A 111 12.69 3.71 -16.57
N ASP A 112 12.85 3.31 -15.31
CA ASP A 112 12.73 4.14 -14.10
C ASP A 112 11.35 4.80 -13.89
N LYS A 113 10.30 4.38 -14.61
CA LYS A 113 8.93 4.80 -14.30
C LYS A 113 8.48 4.11 -13.02
N GLU A 114 7.82 4.87 -12.16
CA GLU A 114 7.34 4.39 -10.87
C GLU A 114 5.81 4.33 -10.79
N MET A 115 5.33 3.40 -9.97
CA MET A 115 3.93 3.28 -9.58
C MET A 115 3.85 2.85 -8.12
N ILE A 116 2.88 3.37 -7.39
CA ILE A 116 2.55 2.88 -6.05
C ILE A 116 1.19 2.19 -6.11
N ALA A 117 1.09 0.98 -5.57
CA ALA A 117 -0.18 0.26 -5.41
C ALA A 117 -0.54 0.15 -3.93
N LEU A 118 -1.80 0.45 -3.59
CA LEU A 118 -2.36 0.13 -2.27
C LEU A 118 -3.05 -1.23 -2.34
N ILE A 119 -2.58 -2.15 -1.50
CA ILE A 119 -3.19 -3.46 -1.29
C ILE A 119 -3.86 -3.46 0.07
N THR A 120 -5.14 -3.81 0.12
CA THR A 120 -5.94 -3.95 1.35
C THR A 120 -6.83 -5.19 1.21
N GLU A 121 -7.02 -5.93 2.30
CA GLU A 121 -7.85 -7.15 2.30
C GLU A 121 -7.47 -8.14 1.18
N ASN A 122 -6.16 -8.26 0.88
CA ASN A 122 -5.61 -9.06 -0.22
C ASN A 122 -6.19 -8.69 -1.60
N LYS A 123 -6.55 -7.43 -1.80
CA LYS A 123 -7.06 -6.85 -3.06
C LYS A 123 -6.37 -5.53 -3.37
N VAL A 124 -6.25 -5.21 -4.65
CA VAL A 124 -5.78 -3.89 -5.08
C VAL A 124 -6.92 -2.87 -4.90
N TYR A 125 -6.65 -1.79 -4.18
CA TYR A 125 -7.62 -0.72 -3.95
C TYR A 125 -7.38 0.50 -4.85
N MET A 126 -6.12 0.89 -5.02
CA MET A 126 -5.76 2.00 -5.89
C MET A 126 -4.34 1.87 -6.41
N SER A 127 -4.03 2.63 -7.46
CA SER A 127 -2.67 2.84 -7.93
C SER A 127 -2.42 4.31 -8.23
N LEU A 128 -1.21 4.78 -7.95
CA LEU A 128 -0.76 6.14 -8.18
C LEU A 128 0.49 6.11 -9.07
N ALA A 129 0.59 7.08 -9.96
CA ALA A 129 1.76 7.28 -10.82
C ALA A 129 2.14 8.77 -10.82
N PRO A 130 3.43 9.11 -11.02
CA PRO A 130 3.90 10.49 -10.99
C PRO A 130 3.16 11.40 -11.98
N SER A 131 2.85 10.89 -13.17
CA SER A 131 2.31 11.67 -14.30
C SER A 131 0.78 11.61 -14.43
N GLY A 132 0.05 11.48 -13.33
CA GLY A 132 -1.42 11.40 -13.31
C GLY A 132 -2.12 12.63 -12.70
N ASN A 133 -3.46 12.64 -12.75
CA ASN A 133 -4.30 13.65 -12.07
C ASN A 133 -4.16 13.65 -10.54
N ALA A 134 -3.43 12.69 -9.98
CA ALA A 134 -3.14 12.54 -8.56
C ALA A 134 -1.63 12.69 -8.27
N GLY A 135 -0.92 13.50 -9.07
CA GLY A 135 0.52 13.72 -8.94
C GLY A 135 0.95 14.19 -7.54
N ASP A 136 0.20 15.11 -6.93
CA ASP A 136 0.49 15.59 -5.58
C ASP A 136 0.32 14.46 -4.54
N SER A 137 -0.79 13.72 -4.61
CA SER A 137 -1.03 12.55 -3.75
C SER A 137 0.03 11.46 -3.96
N TYR A 138 0.54 11.31 -5.19
CA TYR A 138 1.64 10.41 -5.46
C TYR A 138 2.91 10.85 -4.72
N GLN A 139 3.29 12.13 -4.76
CA GLN A 139 4.50 12.61 -4.07
C GLN A 139 4.38 12.47 -2.56
N ASP A 140 3.23 12.82 -1.99
CA ASP A 140 2.95 12.67 -0.56
C ASP A 140 3.13 11.22 -0.11
N ILE A 141 2.56 10.27 -0.86
CA ILE A 141 2.66 8.84 -0.54
C ILE A 141 4.07 8.31 -0.83
N ARG A 142 4.71 8.75 -1.92
CA ARG A 142 6.07 8.36 -2.31
C ARG A 142 7.10 8.73 -1.23
N SER A 143 6.86 9.79 -0.47
CA SER A 143 7.72 10.24 0.64
C SER A 143 7.79 9.28 1.83
N GLN A 144 6.85 8.33 1.94
CA GLN A 144 6.82 7.34 3.03
C GLN A 144 7.86 6.22 2.84
N PHE A 145 8.37 6.05 1.63
CA PHE A 145 9.34 5.03 1.27
C PHE A 145 10.77 5.52 1.54
N LYS A 146 11.63 4.67 2.12
CA LYS A 146 13.04 5.02 2.40
C LYS A 146 13.86 5.22 1.14
N THR A 147 13.40 4.63 0.04
CA THR A 147 13.96 4.78 -1.30
C THR A 147 13.55 6.10 -1.97
N ALA A 148 12.78 6.96 -1.30
CA ALA A 148 12.55 8.34 -1.75
C ALA A 148 13.86 9.12 -1.70
N LYS A 149 14.15 9.88 -2.76
CA LYS A 149 15.32 10.77 -2.86
C LYS A 149 14.88 12.22 -2.71
#